data_AF-A0A9P3F0M0-F1
#
_entry.id   AF-A0A9P3F0M0-F1
#
_cell.length_a   1.000
_cell.length_b   1.000
_cell.length_c   1.000
_cell.angle_alpha   90.00
_cell.angle_beta   90.00
_cell.angle_gamma   90.00
#
_symmetry.space_group_name_H-M   'P 1'
#
loop_
_entity.id
_entity.type
_entity.pdbx_description
1 polymer ?
#
loop_
_entity_poly.entity_id
_entity_poly.type
_entity_poly.pdbx_seq_one_letter_code
_entity_poly.pdbx_strand_id
1 'polypeptide(L)'
;MSEFQRSPSMYHASTALGALDLSRKALLTIPLERRDAAVGALTAYHTSIGQLKTEIVSNSVPRDVSLWTTFFLGLFELMHDMTGEGWVKHFLYGTSNMLQLRGPEAHISGSGRSFFLTVRVFEICRALIYTEPTFLCRPEWMSLTTKIWNEDLNNDWHPKEPLFDLMITCSSISHRVWGMLKPGSDYPSMILHEALLELAAEGFVVRSALGDWYAAFQKWSADTGTPAHNPQSVLATIYFHSISIYLSGIFDYRAQFDEIPAPTISRAVVQKHVDAILRRSL
;
A
#
# COMPACT_ATOMS: atom_id res chain seq x y z
N MET A 1 -18.04 10.64 24.25
CA MET A 1 -17.56 11.24 22.99
C MET A 1 -16.20 10.66 22.69
N SER A 2 -16.02 10.10 21.50
CA SER A 2 -14.74 9.50 21.08
C SER A 2 -13.67 10.58 20.92
N GLU A 3 -12.38 10.19 21.01
CA GLU A 3 -11.24 11.10 20.78
C GLU A 3 -11.33 11.80 19.41
N PHE A 4 -11.80 11.08 18.39
CA PHE A 4 -12.08 11.60 17.04
C PHE A 4 -13.04 12.79 17.02
N GLN A 5 -14.09 12.77 17.85
CA GLN A 5 -15.09 13.85 17.91
C GLN A 5 -14.57 15.11 18.59
N ARG A 6 -13.45 15.01 19.33
CA ARG A 6 -12.87 16.12 20.10
C ARG A 6 -11.60 16.69 19.48
N SER A 7 -11.00 15.99 18.52
CA SER A 7 -9.78 16.46 17.87
C SER A 7 -10.09 17.60 16.89
N PRO A 8 -9.54 18.81 17.11
CA PRO A 8 -9.68 19.91 16.17
C PRO A 8 -9.08 19.54 14.81
N SER A 9 -7.89 18.93 14.79
CA SER A 9 -7.20 18.59 13.56
C SER A 9 -8.01 17.63 12.70
N MET A 10 -8.58 16.59 13.31
CA MET A 10 -9.44 15.62 12.62
C MET A 10 -10.75 16.24 12.13
N TYR A 11 -11.37 17.11 12.94
CA TYR A 11 -12.57 17.85 12.54
C TYR A 11 -12.31 18.65 11.26
N HIS A 12 -11.26 19.47 11.25
CA HIS A 12 -10.94 20.28 10.10
C HIS A 12 -10.47 19.46 8.89
N ALA A 13 -9.77 18.34 9.08
CA ALA A 13 -9.41 17.42 7.99
C ALA A 13 -10.66 16.83 7.32
N SER A 14 -11.63 16.41 8.14
CA SER A 14 -12.90 15.87 7.66
C SER A 14 -13.72 16.93 6.92
N THR A 15 -13.78 18.15 7.46
CA THR A 15 -14.43 19.30 6.79
C THR A 15 -13.75 19.64 5.46
N ALA A 16 -12.42 19.64 5.42
CA ALA A 16 -11.66 19.93 4.19
C ALA A 16 -12.00 18.93 3.08
N LEU A 17 -11.98 17.64 3.40
CA LEU A 17 -12.28 16.58 2.43
C LEU A 17 -13.72 16.66 1.93
N GLY A 18 -14.68 16.86 2.85
CA GLY A 18 -16.09 17.01 2.50
C GLY A 18 -16.38 18.25 1.65
N ALA A 19 -15.76 19.39 1.96
CA ALA A 19 -15.90 20.62 1.19
C ALA A 19 -15.26 20.49 -0.21
N LEU A 20 -14.13 19.81 -0.32
CA LEU A 20 -13.48 19.54 -1.60
C LEU A 20 -14.34 18.65 -2.49
N ASP A 21 -14.89 17.56 -1.95
CA ASP A 21 -15.82 16.68 -2.67
C ASP A 21 -17.07 17.44 -3.13
N LEU A 22 -17.65 18.27 -2.27
CA LEU A 22 -18.79 19.11 -2.61
C LEU A 22 -18.47 20.11 -3.73
N SER A 23 -17.29 20.74 -3.70
CA SER A 23 -16.86 21.71 -4.73
C SER A 23 -16.79 21.10 -6.14
N ARG A 24 -16.60 19.78 -6.21
CA ARG A 24 -16.44 19.00 -7.45
C ARG A 24 -17.74 18.37 -7.95
N LYS A 25 -18.70 18.17 -7.06
CA LYS A 25 -20.02 17.62 -7.43
C LYS A 25 -20.78 18.62 -8.30
N ALA A 26 -21.38 18.11 -9.37
CA ALA A 26 -22.23 18.89 -10.28
C ALA A 26 -23.49 19.47 -9.61
N LEU A 27 -23.77 19.07 -8.35
CA LEU A 27 -24.90 19.54 -7.53
C LEU A 27 -24.86 21.06 -7.26
N LEU A 28 -23.66 21.65 -7.22
CA LEU A 28 -23.54 23.11 -7.18
C LEU A 28 -23.74 23.63 -8.61
N THR A 29 -24.95 24.04 -8.95
CA THR A 29 -25.28 24.62 -10.26
C THR A 29 -24.72 26.04 -10.43
N ILE A 30 -24.34 26.70 -9.32
CA ILE A 30 -23.86 28.08 -9.30
C ILE A 30 -22.32 28.12 -9.16
N PRO A 31 -21.58 28.78 -10.08
CA PRO A 31 -20.11 28.88 -10.02
C PRO A 31 -19.56 29.50 -8.72
N LEU A 32 -20.33 30.42 -8.11
CA LEU A 32 -19.93 31.08 -6.86
C LEU A 32 -19.88 30.11 -5.67
N GLU A 33 -20.88 29.25 -5.52
CA GLU A 33 -20.93 28.27 -4.43
C GLU A 33 -19.80 27.24 -4.53
N ARG A 34 -19.41 26.85 -5.76
CA ARG A 34 -18.24 25.99 -5.99
C ARG A 34 -16.95 26.64 -5.52
N ARG A 35 -16.80 27.93 -5.82
CA ARG A 35 -15.63 28.72 -5.40
C ARG A 35 -15.59 28.84 -3.88
N ASP A 36 -16.71 29.15 -3.24
CA ASP A 36 -16.78 29.27 -1.78
C ASP A 36 -16.50 27.94 -1.09
N ALA A 37 -17.02 26.83 -1.62
CA ALA A 37 -16.71 25.49 -1.12
C ALA A 37 -15.20 25.16 -1.26
N ALA A 38 -14.59 25.49 -2.40
CA ALA A 38 -13.15 25.28 -2.62
C ALA A 38 -12.28 26.12 -1.66
N VAL A 39 -12.63 27.39 -1.45
CA VAL A 39 -11.96 28.27 -0.49
C VAL A 39 -12.12 27.75 0.94
N GLY A 40 -13.33 27.30 1.30
CA GLY A 40 -13.61 26.65 2.58
C GLY A 40 -12.78 25.38 2.78
N ALA A 41 -12.63 24.57 1.73
CA ALA A 41 -11.85 23.33 1.76
C ALA A 41 -10.37 23.61 2.04
N LEU A 42 -9.76 24.57 1.33
CA LEU A 42 -8.37 24.98 1.55
C LEU A 42 -8.14 25.61 2.93
N THR A 43 -9.11 26.41 3.40
CA THR A 43 -9.04 27.02 4.74
C THR A 43 -9.07 25.97 5.83
N ALA A 44 -9.98 25.00 5.73
CA ALA A 44 -10.08 23.89 6.67
C ALA A 44 -8.82 23.00 6.62
N TYR A 45 -8.30 22.71 5.43
CA TYR A 45 -7.06 21.96 5.24
C TYR A 45 -5.87 22.62 5.94
N HIS A 46 -5.63 23.91 5.68
CA HIS A 46 -4.55 24.66 6.34
C HIS A 46 -4.72 24.71 7.87
N THR A 47 -5.96 24.87 8.35
CA THR A 47 -6.25 24.88 9.79
C THR A 47 -5.93 23.52 10.43
N SER A 48 -6.33 22.43 9.77
CA SER A 48 -6.06 21.07 10.23
C SER A 48 -4.55 20.79 10.31
N ILE A 49 -3.77 21.16 9.29
CA ILE A 49 -2.31 21.01 9.30
C ILE A 49 -1.67 21.78 10.47
N GLY A 50 -2.09 23.02 10.71
CA GLY A 50 -1.56 23.83 11.81
C GLY A 50 -1.82 23.18 13.17
N GLN A 51 -3.03 22.64 13.36
CA GLN A 51 -3.41 21.93 14.59
C GLN A 51 -2.67 20.60 14.72
N LEU A 52 -2.62 19.80 13.66
CA LEU A 52 -1.90 18.52 13.64
C LEU A 52 -0.41 18.71 13.95
N LYS A 53 0.22 19.75 13.38
CA LYS A 53 1.61 20.10 13.70
C LYS A 53 1.79 20.39 15.19
N THR A 54 0.87 21.15 15.78
CA THR A 54 0.89 21.45 17.21
C THR A 54 0.73 20.17 18.03
N GLU A 55 -0.19 19.28 17.65
CA GLU A 55 -0.40 17.98 18.30
C GLU A 55 0.83 17.07 18.20
N ILE A 56 1.48 17.00 17.04
CA ILE A 56 2.69 16.19 16.84
C ILE A 56 3.85 16.72 17.70
N VAL A 57 4.04 18.04 17.77
CA VAL A 57 5.10 18.64 18.60
C VAL A 57 4.84 18.41 20.10
N SER A 58 3.56 18.36 20.50
CA SER A 58 3.16 18.22 21.90
C SER A 58 3.24 16.77 22.41
N ASN A 59 3.23 15.78 21.51
CA ASN A 59 3.16 14.36 21.86
C ASN A 59 4.39 13.62 21.31
N SER A 60 5.13 12.92 22.18
CA SER A 60 6.28 12.12 21.75
C SER A 60 5.90 10.90 20.90
N VAL A 61 4.66 10.40 21.05
CA VAL A 61 4.12 9.26 20.29
C VAL A 61 2.83 9.68 19.60
N PRO A 62 2.69 9.46 18.28
CA PRO A 62 1.46 9.78 17.56
C PRO A 62 0.25 9.05 18.12
N ARG A 63 -0.90 9.72 18.18
CA ARG A 63 -2.18 9.13 18.62
C ARG A 63 -2.93 8.52 17.44
N ASP A 64 -3.90 7.65 17.73
CA ASP A 64 -4.84 7.10 16.75
C ASP A 64 -5.44 8.21 15.86
N VAL A 65 -5.97 9.26 16.50
CA VAL A 65 -6.59 10.37 15.78
C VAL A 65 -5.62 11.15 14.89
N SER A 66 -4.35 11.26 15.29
CA SER A 66 -3.32 11.93 14.49
C SER A 66 -3.02 11.15 13.22
N LEU A 67 -2.97 9.81 13.28
CA LEU A 67 -2.82 8.96 12.09
C LEU A 67 -4.01 9.10 11.13
N TRP A 68 -5.24 9.02 11.64
CA TRP A 68 -6.42 9.21 10.79
C TRP A 68 -6.48 10.62 10.18
N THR A 69 -6.03 11.63 10.93
CA THR A 69 -5.92 13.00 10.41
C THR A 69 -4.96 13.06 9.23
N THR A 70 -3.77 12.44 9.31
CA THR A 70 -2.83 12.42 8.18
C THR A 70 -3.39 11.69 6.97
N PHE A 71 -4.14 10.60 7.18
CA PHE A 71 -4.81 9.91 6.08
C PHE A 71 -5.84 10.80 5.36
N PHE A 72 -6.68 11.52 6.11
CA PHE A 72 -7.69 12.41 5.53
C PHE A 72 -7.05 13.61 4.81
N LEU A 73 -5.98 14.17 5.37
CA LEU A 73 -5.20 15.24 4.72
C LEU A 73 -4.50 14.74 3.46
N GLY A 74 -3.94 13.54 3.48
CA GLY A 74 -3.41 12.90 2.28
C GLY A 74 -4.51 12.75 1.21
N LEU A 75 -5.69 12.22 1.56
CA LEU A 75 -6.78 12.08 0.59
C LEU A 75 -7.19 13.43 -0.01
N PHE A 76 -7.19 14.50 0.80
CA PHE A 76 -7.41 15.85 0.31
C PHE A 76 -6.37 16.24 -0.73
N GLU A 77 -5.08 16.02 -0.47
CA GLU A 77 -4.00 16.32 -1.41
C GLU A 77 -4.10 15.51 -2.70
N LEU A 78 -4.38 14.20 -2.59
CA LEU A 78 -4.57 13.32 -3.74
C LEU A 78 -5.74 13.79 -4.62
N MET A 79 -6.82 14.24 -3.98
CA MET A 79 -7.95 14.80 -4.69
C MET A 79 -7.55 16.15 -5.31
N HIS A 80 -6.98 17.07 -4.55
CA HIS A 80 -6.70 18.46 -4.93
C HIS A 80 -5.63 18.60 -6.02
N ASP A 81 -4.53 17.87 -5.91
CA ASP A 81 -3.34 17.97 -6.77
C ASP A 81 -3.26 16.80 -7.75
N MET A 82 -3.41 17.10 -9.04
CA MET A 82 -3.37 16.10 -10.12
C MET A 82 -1.98 15.48 -10.33
N THR A 83 -0.90 16.07 -9.80
CA THR A 83 0.45 15.48 -9.90
C THR A 83 0.63 14.32 -8.94
N GLY A 84 -0.14 14.27 -7.85
CA GLY A 84 0.01 13.30 -6.76
C GLY A 84 1.27 13.48 -5.91
N GLU A 85 2.09 14.51 -6.16
CA GLU A 85 3.33 14.73 -5.40
C GLU A 85 3.07 15.01 -3.93
N GLY A 86 2.04 15.80 -3.62
CA GLY A 86 1.62 16.08 -2.24
C GLY A 86 1.33 14.79 -1.49
N TRP A 87 0.43 13.97 -2.06
CA TRP A 87 0.06 12.66 -1.52
C TRP A 87 1.28 11.77 -1.27
N VAL A 88 2.18 11.67 -2.25
CA VAL A 88 3.41 10.87 -2.12
C VAL A 88 4.22 11.35 -0.91
N LYS A 89 4.51 12.65 -0.81
CA LYS A 89 5.30 13.21 0.30
C LYS A 89 4.62 13.01 1.65
N HIS A 90 3.34 13.33 1.75
CA HIS A 90 2.56 13.27 2.98
C HIS A 90 2.37 11.83 3.46
N PHE A 91 1.82 10.98 2.59
CA PHE A 91 1.40 9.66 2.97
C PHE A 91 2.59 8.72 3.09
N LEU A 92 3.42 8.68 2.04
CA LEU A 92 4.45 7.65 1.92
C LEU A 92 5.62 7.89 2.85
N TYR A 93 5.87 9.14 3.26
CA TYR A 93 6.94 9.46 4.22
C TYR A 93 6.40 9.92 5.57
N GLY A 94 5.45 10.86 5.60
CA GLY A 94 4.90 11.39 6.86
C GLY A 94 4.11 10.34 7.65
N THR A 95 3.02 9.84 7.07
CA THR A 95 2.15 8.86 7.72
C THR A 95 2.89 7.55 8.03
N SER A 96 3.71 7.06 7.09
CA SER A 96 4.54 5.86 7.28
C SER A 96 5.51 6.00 8.46
N ASN A 97 6.17 7.16 8.62
CA ASN A 97 7.03 7.42 9.77
C ASN A 97 6.26 7.49 11.09
N MET A 98 5.09 8.13 11.11
CA MET A 98 4.26 8.19 12.32
C MET A 98 3.78 6.81 12.77
N LEU A 99 3.47 5.93 11.82
CA LEU A 99 3.08 4.56 12.08
C LEU A 99 4.25 3.76 12.67
N GLN A 100 5.46 3.92 12.10
CA GLN A 100 6.67 3.31 12.66
C GLN A 100 7.00 3.83 14.07
N LEU A 101 6.85 5.13 14.33
CA LEU A 101 7.10 5.74 15.64
C LEU A 101 6.18 5.21 16.74
N ARG A 102 4.95 4.82 16.41
CA ARG A 102 4.04 4.18 17.37
C ARG A 102 4.42 2.75 17.72
N GLY A 103 5.10 2.06 16.82
CA GLY A 103 5.41 0.64 16.95
C GLY A 103 4.20 -0.28 16.70
N PRO A 104 4.46 -1.56 16.37
CA PRO A 104 3.41 -2.50 15.98
C PRO A 104 2.40 -2.81 17.08
N GLU A 105 2.80 -2.81 18.35
CA GLU A 105 1.95 -3.13 19.50
C GLU A 105 0.75 -2.18 19.61
N ALA A 106 0.92 -0.93 19.17
CA ALA A 106 -0.14 0.07 19.18
C ALA A 106 -1.26 -0.21 18.15
N HIS A 107 -1.11 -1.22 17.30
CA HIS A 107 -2.01 -1.58 16.21
C HIS A 107 -2.65 -2.96 16.38
N ILE A 108 -2.54 -3.59 17.56
CA ILE A 108 -3.14 -4.89 17.84
C ILE A 108 -4.68 -4.82 17.85
N SER A 109 -5.25 -3.71 18.32
CA SER A 109 -6.71 -3.53 18.42
C SER A 109 -7.13 -2.08 18.23
N GLY A 110 -8.44 -1.82 18.26
CA GLY A 110 -9.01 -0.48 18.21
C GLY A 110 -8.79 0.23 16.86
N SER A 111 -8.81 1.56 16.89
CA SER A 111 -8.77 2.36 15.65
C SER A 111 -7.37 2.41 15.02
N GLY A 112 -6.32 2.22 15.82
CA GLY A 112 -4.95 2.00 15.34
C GLY A 112 -4.83 0.74 14.48
N ARG A 113 -5.49 -0.36 14.85
CA ARG A 113 -5.56 -1.59 14.02
C ARG A 113 -6.25 -1.31 12.67
N SER A 114 -7.45 -0.72 12.71
CA SER A 114 -8.20 -0.39 11.49
C SER A 114 -7.42 0.53 10.56
N PHE A 115 -6.70 1.49 11.14
CA PHE A 115 -5.82 2.36 10.38
C PHE A 115 -4.69 1.56 9.70
N PHE A 116 -3.94 0.78 10.47
CA PHE A 116 -2.84 -0.04 9.95
C PHE A 116 -3.30 -0.92 8.78
N LEU A 117 -4.40 -1.66 8.95
CA LEU A 117 -4.94 -2.52 7.89
C LEU A 117 -5.37 -1.74 6.64
N THR A 118 -5.90 -0.53 6.82
CA THR A 118 -6.32 0.35 5.72
C THR A 118 -5.11 0.89 4.95
N VAL A 119 -4.06 1.32 5.67
CA VAL A 119 -2.91 1.99 5.03
C VAL A 119 -1.82 1.03 4.55
N ARG A 120 -1.82 -0.21 5.03
CA ARG A 120 -0.79 -1.23 4.73
C ARG A 120 -0.53 -1.39 3.24
N VAL A 121 -1.59 -1.47 2.43
CA VAL A 121 -1.46 -1.66 0.98
C VAL A 121 -0.74 -0.49 0.28
N PHE A 122 -0.90 0.74 0.77
CA PHE A 122 -0.24 1.90 0.19
C PHE A 122 1.26 1.89 0.45
N GLU A 123 1.69 1.45 1.63
CA GLU A 123 3.11 1.25 1.96
C GLU A 123 3.73 0.13 1.10
N ILE A 124 2.99 -0.96 0.86
CA ILE A 124 3.44 -2.03 -0.05
C ILE A 124 3.61 -1.49 -1.47
N CYS A 125 2.62 -0.74 -1.97
CA CYS A 125 2.67 -0.13 -3.29
C CYS A 125 3.85 0.85 -3.43
N ARG A 126 4.12 1.68 -2.40
CA ARG A 126 5.30 2.55 -2.36
C ARG A 126 6.59 1.76 -2.55
N ALA A 127 6.76 0.71 -1.75
CA ALA A 127 7.96 -0.11 -1.78
C ALA A 127 8.17 -0.80 -3.15
N LEU A 128 7.07 -1.20 -3.81
CA LEU A 128 7.11 -1.76 -5.17
C LEU A 128 7.43 -0.72 -6.25
N ILE A 129 6.78 0.45 -6.21
CA ILE A 129 6.91 1.51 -7.23
C ILE A 129 8.30 2.16 -7.16
N TYR A 130 8.76 2.51 -5.96
CA TYR A 130 10.02 3.22 -5.77
C TYR A 130 11.21 2.27 -5.55
N THR A 131 10.98 0.96 -5.47
CA THR A 131 12.03 -0.05 -5.22
C THR A 131 12.82 0.28 -3.93
N GLU A 132 12.07 0.65 -2.89
CA GLU A 132 12.60 1.06 -1.59
C GLU A 132 12.24 0.03 -0.51
N PRO A 133 13.05 -0.10 0.56
CA PRO A 133 12.74 -1.03 1.64
C PRO A 133 11.47 -0.58 2.37
N THR A 134 10.74 -1.54 2.93
CA THR A 134 9.55 -1.28 3.76
C THR A 134 9.76 -1.80 5.17
N PHE A 135 9.21 -1.11 6.18
CA PHE A 135 9.22 -1.62 7.55
C PHE A 135 8.32 -2.87 7.72
N LEU A 136 7.41 -3.12 6.78
CA LEU A 136 6.48 -4.26 6.83
C LEU A 136 7.17 -5.63 6.73
N CYS A 137 8.42 -5.69 6.25
CA CYS A 137 9.20 -6.92 6.23
C CYS A 137 9.93 -7.20 7.56
N ARG A 138 9.88 -6.29 8.53
CA ARG A 138 10.55 -6.50 9.82
C ARG A 138 9.75 -7.50 10.67
N PRO A 139 10.42 -8.37 11.46
CA PRO A 139 9.77 -9.44 12.20
C PRO A 139 8.63 -8.97 13.12
N GLU A 140 8.78 -7.80 13.76
CA GLU A 140 7.78 -7.24 14.66
C GLU A 140 6.47 -6.87 13.94
N TRP A 141 6.54 -6.41 12.69
CA TRP A 141 5.38 -6.08 11.87
C TRP A 141 4.73 -7.31 11.23
N MET A 142 5.53 -8.33 10.87
CA MET A 142 5.01 -9.64 10.44
C MET A 142 4.34 -10.39 11.60
N SER A 143 4.86 -10.25 12.82
CA SER A 143 4.25 -10.80 14.03
C SER A 143 2.91 -10.11 14.32
N LEU A 144 2.83 -8.79 14.13
CA LEU A 144 1.57 -8.05 14.29
C LEU A 144 0.46 -8.58 13.36
N THR A 145 0.72 -8.73 12.06
CA THR A 145 -0.30 -9.23 11.12
C THR A 145 -0.73 -10.64 11.47
N THR A 146 0.21 -11.49 11.87
CA THR A 146 -0.07 -12.85 12.37
C THR A 146 -0.97 -12.81 13.62
N LYS A 147 -0.69 -11.95 14.59
CA LYS A 147 -1.52 -11.79 15.81
C LYS A 147 -2.91 -11.30 15.46
N ILE A 148 -3.02 -10.25 14.63
CA ILE A 148 -4.31 -9.70 14.20
C ILE A 148 -5.19 -10.79 13.60
N TRP A 149 -4.65 -11.63 12.71
CA TRP A 149 -5.44 -12.65 12.01
C TRP A 149 -5.62 -13.97 12.77
N ASN A 150 -4.80 -14.25 13.79
CA ASN A 150 -4.94 -15.44 14.64
C ASN A 150 -5.87 -15.22 15.85
N GLU A 151 -5.89 -14.00 16.42
CA GLU A 151 -6.68 -13.68 17.62
C GLU A 151 -8.11 -13.24 17.28
N ASP A 152 -8.33 -12.69 16.08
CA ASP A 152 -9.66 -12.36 15.61
C ASP A 152 -10.39 -13.63 15.11
N LEU A 153 -11.43 -14.05 15.82
CA LEU A 153 -12.49 -14.93 15.30
C LEU A 153 -13.36 -14.21 14.22
N ASN A 154 -12.83 -13.22 13.50
CA ASN A 154 -13.63 -12.23 12.75
C ASN A 154 -13.92 -12.58 11.29
N ASN A 155 -15.12 -12.20 10.86
CA ASN A 155 -15.67 -12.24 9.50
C ASN A 155 -14.95 -11.33 8.46
N ASP A 156 -13.94 -10.54 8.87
CA ASP A 156 -13.30 -9.53 8.01
C ASP A 156 -12.02 -10.03 7.32
N TRP A 157 -11.52 -11.22 7.69
CA TRP A 157 -10.37 -11.82 7.01
C TRP A 157 -10.72 -12.14 5.56
N HIS A 158 -9.79 -11.82 4.66
CA HIS A 158 -9.92 -12.09 3.23
C HIS A 158 -8.62 -12.68 2.69
N PRO A 159 -8.65 -13.58 1.70
CA PRO A 159 -7.43 -14.16 1.12
C PRO A 159 -6.44 -13.17 0.51
N LYS A 160 -6.77 -11.88 0.42
CA LYS A 160 -5.82 -10.83 0.01
C LYS A 160 -4.69 -10.64 1.02
N GLU A 161 -4.90 -10.99 2.28
CA GLU A 161 -3.91 -10.80 3.34
C GLU A 161 -2.61 -11.57 3.09
N PRO A 162 -2.61 -12.89 2.83
CA PRO A 162 -1.38 -13.60 2.45
C PRO A 162 -0.79 -13.13 1.12
N LEU A 163 -1.60 -12.57 0.20
CA LEU A 163 -1.08 -11.97 -1.04
C LEU A 163 -0.23 -10.72 -0.74
N PHE A 164 -0.63 -9.91 0.23
CA PHE A 164 0.16 -8.75 0.66
C PHE A 164 1.53 -9.16 1.19
N ASP A 165 1.65 -10.29 1.88
CA ASP A 165 2.94 -10.82 2.33
C ASP A 165 3.83 -11.19 1.14
N LEU A 166 3.27 -11.85 0.11
CA LEU A 166 4.00 -12.14 -1.14
C LEU A 166 4.43 -10.87 -1.88
N MET A 167 3.60 -9.83 -1.89
CA MET A 167 3.95 -8.53 -2.47
C MET A 167 5.11 -7.86 -1.74
N ILE A 168 5.16 -7.95 -0.39
CA ILE A 168 6.29 -7.45 0.41
C ILE A 168 7.56 -8.21 0.06
N THR A 169 7.50 -9.54 -0.06
CA THR A 169 8.67 -10.36 -0.45
C THR A 169 9.16 -9.98 -1.85
N CYS A 170 8.26 -9.80 -2.83
CA CYS A 170 8.61 -9.31 -4.16
C CYS A 170 9.34 -7.95 -4.12
N SER A 171 8.85 -7.01 -3.31
CA SER A 171 9.49 -5.70 -3.14
C SER A 171 10.89 -5.83 -2.53
N SER A 172 11.07 -6.70 -1.53
CA SER A 172 12.38 -6.98 -0.92
C SER A 172 13.38 -7.55 -1.93
N ILE A 173 12.96 -8.54 -2.73
CA ILE A 173 13.79 -9.12 -3.81
C ILE A 173 14.16 -8.02 -4.81
N SER A 174 13.18 -7.24 -5.28
CA SER A 174 13.40 -6.14 -6.22
C SER A 174 14.42 -5.12 -5.72
N HIS A 175 14.29 -4.71 -4.45
CA HIS A 175 15.22 -3.78 -3.81
C HIS A 175 16.65 -4.34 -3.73
N ARG A 176 16.81 -5.62 -3.36
CA ARG A 176 18.11 -6.29 -3.27
C ARG A 176 18.77 -6.44 -4.63
N VAL A 177 18.01 -6.89 -5.64
CA VAL A 177 18.49 -6.97 -7.04
C VAL A 177 18.93 -5.60 -7.54
N TRP A 178 18.12 -4.55 -7.30
CA TRP A 178 18.48 -3.19 -7.68
C TRP A 178 19.75 -2.70 -6.97
N GLY A 179 19.86 -2.94 -5.66
CA GLY A 179 21.01 -2.54 -4.86
C GLY A 179 22.33 -3.17 -5.30
N MET A 180 22.29 -4.42 -5.79
CA MET A 180 23.46 -5.13 -6.32
C MET A 180 23.85 -4.70 -7.74
N LEU A 181 22.87 -4.24 -8.54
CA LEU A 181 23.08 -3.90 -9.95
C LEU A 181 23.14 -2.40 -10.22
N LYS A 182 23.04 -1.56 -9.18
CA LYS A 182 23.14 -0.12 -9.31
C LYS A 182 24.53 0.29 -9.86
N PRO A 183 24.61 1.32 -10.73
CA PRO A 183 25.89 1.86 -11.17
C PRO A 183 26.77 2.27 -9.98
N GLY A 184 28.06 1.91 -10.01
CA GLY A 184 29.01 2.20 -8.93
C GLY A 184 28.97 1.24 -7.74
N SER A 185 28.35 0.06 -7.90
CA SER A 185 28.47 -1.03 -6.92
C SER A 185 29.74 -1.85 -7.19
N ASP A 186 30.66 -1.88 -6.23
CA ASP A 186 31.92 -2.66 -6.31
C ASP A 186 31.69 -4.08 -5.77
N TYR A 187 30.83 -4.87 -6.41
CA TYR A 187 30.68 -6.29 -6.07
C TYR A 187 31.67 -7.14 -6.88
N PRO A 188 32.51 -7.97 -6.24
CA PRO A 188 33.30 -8.96 -6.95
C PRO A 188 32.41 -9.90 -7.77
N SER A 189 32.77 -10.12 -9.04
CA SER A 189 31.91 -10.82 -10.02
C SER A 189 31.41 -12.19 -9.56
N MET A 190 32.25 -12.98 -8.88
CA MET A 190 31.86 -14.30 -8.37
C MET A 190 30.81 -14.21 -7.26
N ILE A 191 31.00 -13.29 -6.32
CA ILE A 191 30.07 -13.04 -5.21
C ILE A 191 28.75 -12.48 -5.74
N LEU A 192 28.81 -11.61 -6.75
CA LEU A 192 27.62 -11.09 -7.42
C LEU A 192 26.79 -12.21 -8.05
N HIS A 193 27.44 -13.12 -8.80
CA HIS A 193 26.73 -14.21 -9.45
C HIS A 193 26.02 -15.13 -8.45
N GLU A 194 26.71 -15.53 -7.38
CA GLU A 194 26.14 -16.35 -6.31
C GLU A 194 24.94 -15.66 -5.64
N ALA A 195 25.08 -14.37 -5.30
CA ALA A 195 24.00 -13.60 -4.69
C ALA A 195 22.79 -13.41 -5.62
N LEU A 196 23.00 -13.23 -6.93
CA LEU A 196 21.91 -13.15 -7.91
C LEU A 196 21.21 -14.50 -8.09
N LEU A 197 21.95 -15.61 -8.01
CA LEU A 197 21.40 -16.96 -8.04
C LEU A 197 20.53 -17.24 -6.81
N GLU A 198 20.96 -16.82 -5.62
CA GLU A 198 20.15 -16.89 -4.40
C GLU A 198 18.85 -16.07 -4.54
N LEU A 199 18.94 -14.85 -5.05
CA LEU A 199 17.76 -14.00 -5.30
C LEU A 199 16.80 -14.59 -6.33
N ALA A 200 17.32 -15.25 -7.37
CA ALA A 200 16.51 -15.96 -8.35
C ALA A 200 15.80 -17.17 -7.69
N ALA A 201 16.50 -17.91 -6.84
CA ALA A 201 15.92 -19.03 -6.08
C ALA A 201 14.79 -18.56 -5.14
N GLU A 202 14.99 -17.46 -4.40
CA GLU A 202 13.92 -16.82 -3.62
C GLU A 202 12.74 -16.44 -4.51
N GLY A 203 13.01 -15.89 -5.69
CA GLY A 203 11.97 -15.54 -6.66
C GLY A 203 11.16 -16.75 -7.17
N PHE A 204 11.78 -17.92 -7.35
CA PHE A 204 11.07 -19.16 -7.67
C PHE A 204 10.13 -19.60 -6.54
N VAL A 205 10.56 -19.47 -5.28
CA VAL A 205 9.71 -19.75 -4.11
C VAL A 205 8.47 -18.84 -4.14
N VAL A 206 8.65 -17.54 -4.39
CA VAL A 206 7.51 -16.60 -4.51
C VAL A 206 6.61 -16.95 -5.69
N ARG A 207 7.18 -17.33 -6.85
CA ARG A 207 6.39 -17.75 -8.02
C ARG A 207 5.51 -18.95 -7.72
N SER A 208 6.06 -19.97 -7.05
CA SER A 208 5.29 -21.14 -6.61
C SER A 208 4.17 -20.72 -5.67
N ALA A 209 4.51 -19.94 -4.64
CA ALA A 209 3.53 -19.47 -3.64
C ALA A 209 2.41 -18.62 -4.25
N LEU A 210 2.69 -17.81 -5.27
CA LEU A 210 1.67 -17.09 -6.03
C LEU A 210 0.71 -18.05 -6.77
N GLY A 211 1.24 -19.12 -7.37
CA GLY A 211 0.44 -20.17 -8.01
C GLY A 211 -0.47 -20.88 -7.03
N ASP A 212 0.08 -21.30 -5.89
CA ASP A 212 -0.67 -21.97 -4.81
C ASP A 212 -1.74 -21.04 -4.23
N TRP A 213 -1.38 -19.77 -3.99
CA TRP A 213 -2.31 -18.75 -3.52
C TRP A 213 -3.48 -18.57 -4.50
N TYR A 214 -3.23 -18.49 -5.80
CA TYR A 214 -4.29 -18.27 -6.78
C TYR A 214 -5.26 -19.45 -6.86
N ALA A 215 -4.73 -20.68 -6.82
CA ALA A 215 -5.56 -21.88 -6.75
C ALA A 215 -6.41 -21.92 -5.47
N ALA A 216 -5.82 -21.60 -4.32
CA ALA A 216 -6.52 -21.53 -3.05
C ALA A 216 -7.59 -20.43 -3.03
N PHE A 217 -7.30 -19.26 -3.60
CA PHE A 217 -8.22 -18.14 -3.71
C PHE A 217 -9.44 -18.48 -4.60
N GLN A 218 -9.20 -19.13 -5.74
CA GLN A 218 -10.29 -19.59 -6.62
C GLN A 218 -11.21 -20.59 -5.90
N LYS A 219 -10.63 -21.55 -5.17
CA LYS A 219 -11.38 -22.50 -4.37
C LYS A 219 -12.18 -21.80 -3.27
N TRP A 220 -11.54 -20.92 -2.50
CA TRP A 220 -12.21 -20.13 -1.45
C TRP A 220 -13.39 -19.31 -1.99
N SER A 221 -13.23 -18.69 -3.16
CA SER A 221 -14.29 -17.90 -3.78
C SER A 221 -15.48 -18.77 -4.20
N ALA A 222 -15.23 -19.99 -4.68
CA ALA A 222 -16.27 -20.94 -5.03
C ALA A 222 -17.00 -21.47 -3.78
N ASP A 223 -16.25 -21.84 -2.75
CA ASP A 223 -16.77 -22.43 -1.51
C ASP A 223 -17.62 -21.41 -0.71
N THR A 224 -17.23 -20.13 -0.71
CA THR A 224 -17.94 -19.07 0.03
C THR A 224 -19.10 -18.45 -0.75
N GLY A 225 -19.25 -18.76 -2.04
CA GLY A 225 -20.21 -18.09 -2.93
C GLY A 225 -19.94 -16.58 -3.07
N THR A 226 -18.76 -16.11 -2.70
CA THR A 226 -18.39 -14.69 -2.78
C THR A 226 -18.41 -14.27 -4.25
N PRO A 227 -19.22 -13.27 -4.64
CA PRO A 227 -19.31 -12.88 -6.04
C PRO A 227 -17.96 -12.45 -6.60
N ALA A 228 -17.69 -12.78 -7.87
CA ALA A 228 -16.51 -12.29 -8.59
C ALA A 228 -16.42 -10.75 -8.63
N HIS A 229 -17.54 -10.06 -8.41
CA HIS A 229 -17.67 -8.61 -8.34
C HIS A 229 -17.52 -8.04 -6.92
N ASN A 230 -17.26 -8.87 -5.90
CA ASN A 230 -16.92 -8.37 -4.57
C ASN A 230 -15.66 -7.46 -4.68
N PRO A 231 -15.70 -6.21 -4.20
CA PRO A 231 -14.58 -5.29 -4.37
C PRO A 231 -13.23 -5.81 -3.86
N GLN A 232 -13.22 -6.56 -2.74
CA GLN A 232 -11.99 -7.12 -2.20
C GLN A 232 -11.46 -8.28 -3.07
N SER A 233 -12.35 -9.12 -3.62
CA SER A 233 -11.99 -10.18 -4.56
C SER A 233 -11.45 -9.64 -5.88
N VAL A 234 -12.06 -8.56 -6.38
CA VAL A 234 -11.59 -7.85 -7.58
C VAL A 234 -10.18 -7.31 -7.34
N LEU A 235 -9.96 -6.60 -6.23
CA LEU A 235 -8.64 -6.08 -5.86
C LEU A 235 -7.60 -7.20 -5.70
N ALA A 236 -7.93 -8.28 -4.99
CA ALA A 236 -7.03 -9.42 -4.81
C ALA A 236 -6.61 -10.03 -6.15
N THR A 237 -7.56 -10.16 -7.09
CA THR A 237 -7.29 -10.68 -8.43
C THR A 237 -6.37 -9.74 -9.22
N ILE A 238 -6.65 -8.43 -9.18
CA ILE A 238 -5.82 -7.42 -9.86
C ILE A 238 -4.40 -7.43 -9.28
N TYR A 239 -4.25 -7.46 -7.95
CA TYR A 239 -2.95 -7.52 -7.30
C TYR A 239 -2.19 -8.79 -7.67
N PHE A 240 -2.85 -9.95 -7.72
CA PHE A 240 -2.22 -11.20 -8.14
C PHE A 240 -1.66 -11.12 -9.55
N HIS A 241 -2.45 -10.63 -10.51
CA HIS A 241 -1.97 -10.51 -11.89
C HIS A 241 -0.85 -9.47 -12.00
N SER A 242 -0.98 -8.34 -11.29
CA SER A 242 0.02 -7.27 -11.30
C SER A 242 1.34 -7.74 -10.68
N ILE A 243 1.31 -8.38 -9.52
CA ILE A 243 2.52 -8.86 -8.84
C ILE A 243 3.17 -10.02 -9.60
N SER A 244 2.37 -10.84 -10.30
CA SER A 244 2.90 -11.91 -11.16
C SER A 244 3.73 -11.37 -12.32
N ILE A 245 3.29 -10.27 -12.94
CA ILE A 245 4.04 -9.54 -13.97
C ILE A 245 5.27 -8.88 -13.33
N TYR A 246 5.08 -8.15 -12.23
CA TYR A 246 6.16 -7.45 -11.53
C TYR A 246 7.32 -8.39 -11.16
N LEU A 247 7.02 -9.56 -10.56
CA LEU A 247 8.03 -10.56 -10.20
C LEU A 247 8.85 -11.00 -11.41
N SER A 248 8.23 -11.16 -12.58
CA SER A 248 8.97 -11.46 -13.82
C SER A 248 9.90 -10.31 -14.20
N GLY A 249 9.39 -9.09 -14.15
CA GLY A 249 10.12 -7.87 -14.51
C GLY A 249 11.31 -7.55 -13.61
N ILE A 250 11.38 -8.11 -12.40
CA ILE A 250 12.58 -8.00 -11.56
C ILE A 250 13.81 -8.56 -12.29
N PHE A 251 13.63 -9.62 -13.07
CA PHE A 251 14.70 -10.41 -13.71
C PHE A 251 14.78 -10.19 -15.23
N ASP A 252 13.64 -10.13 -15.92
CA ASP A 252 13.52 -10.22 -17.40
C ASP A 252 14.14 -9.03 -18.16
N TYR A 253 14.42 -7.91 -17.49
CA TYR A 253 14.99 -6.70 -18.10
C TYR A 253 16.49 -6.53 -17.86
N ARG A 254 17.20 -7.59 -17.46
CA ARG A 254 18.57 -7.51 -16.95
C ARG A 254 19.44 -8.62 -17.53
N ALA A 255 20.47 -8.24 -18.28
CA ALA A 255 21.39 -9.18 -18.93
C ALA A 255 22.10 -10.14 -17.96
N GLN A 256 22.24 -9.78 -16.69
CA GLN A 256 22.82 -10.65 -15.66
C GLN A 256 22.00 -11.92 -15.42
N PHE A 257 20.71 -11.92 -15.77
CA PHE A 257 19.82 -13.07 -15.65
C PHE A 257 19.65 -13.83 -16.98
N ASP A 258 20.39 -13.48 -18.04
CA ASP A 258 20.34 -14.24 -19.30
C ASP A 258 20.89 -15.67 -19.13
N GLU A 259 21.88 -15.82 -18.24
CA GLU A 259 22.52 -17.12 -17.92
C GLU A 259 22.07 -17.70 -16.57
N ILE A 260 21.29 -16.95 -15.78
CA ILE A 260 20.78 -17.41 -14.49
C ILE A 260 19.30 -17.79 -14.65
N PRO A 261 18.92 -19.05 -14.38
CA PRO A 261 17.51 -19.43 -14.34
C PRO A 261 16.74 -18.53 -13.36
N ALA A 262 15.72 -17.85 -13.86
CA ALA A 262 14.93 -16.88 -13.11
C ALA A 262 13.43 -17.18 -13.22
N PRO A 263 12.59 -16.75 -12.27
CA PRO A 263 11.14 -17.02 -12.23
C PRO A 263 10.34 -16.15 -13.22
N THR A 264 10.84 -16.02 -14.45
CA THR A 264 10.21 -15.25 -15.51
C THR A 264 9.04 -16.02 -16.12
N ILE A 265 8.12 -15.28 -16.74
CA ILE A 265 6.97 -15.82 -17.47
C ILE A 265 7.02 -15.37 -18.92
N SER A 266 6.53 -16.20 -19.83
CA SER A 266 6.56 -15.88 -21.26
C SER A 266 5.67 -14.67 -21.59
N ARG A 267 5.96 -13.99 -22.70
CA ARG A 267 5.15 -12.87 -23.21
C ARG A 267 3.65 -13.24 -23.34
N ALA A 268 3.35 -14.46 -23.76
CA ALA A 268 1.96 -14.92 -23.86
C ALA A 268 1.27 -15.01 -22.49
N VAL A 269 2.00 -15.40 -21.44
CA VAL A 269 1.48 -15.42 -20.07
C VAL A 269 1.34 -14.00 -19.52
N VAL A 270 2.29 -13.10 -19.77
CA VAL A 270 2.17 -11.67 -19.44
C VAL A 270 0.89 -11.08 -20.04
N GLN A 271 0.63 -11.33 -21.32
CA GLN A 271 -0.59 -10.84 -21.98
C GLN A 271 -1.86 -11.36 -21.31
N LYS A 272 -1.89 -12.64 -20.89
CA LYS A 272 -3.04 -13.19 -20.13
C LYS A 272 -3.27 -12.46 -18.80
N HIS A 273 -2.20 -12.12 -18.08
CA HIS A 273 -2.32 -11.32 -16.86
C HIS A 273 -2.84 -9.91 -17.15
N VAL A 274 -2.33 -9.24 -18.19
CA VAL A 274 -2.79 -7.91 -18.61
C VAL A 274 -4.28 -7.94 -18.99
N ASP A 275 -4.70 -8.90 -19.82
CA ASP A 275 -6.10 -9.05 -20.22
C ASP A 275 -7.01 -9.27 -19.01
N ALA A 276 -6.55 -10.04 -18.01
CA ALA A 276 -7.32 -10.31 -16.81
C ALA A 276 -7.50 -9.06 -15.92
N ILE A 277 -6.49 -8.18 -15.87
CA ILE A 277 -6.57 -6.88 -15.19
C ILE A 277 -7.54 -5.95 -15.93
N LEU A 278 -7.40 -5.82 -17.25
CA LEU A 278 -8.23 -4.91 -18.05
C LEU A 278 -9.72 -5.29 -18.02
N ARG A 279 -10.05 -6.59 -18.05
CA ARG A 279 -11.44 -7.08 -17.93
C ARG A 279 -12.11 -6.74 -16.60
N ARG A 280 -11.36 -6.30 -15.59
CA ARG A 280 -11.87 -5.98 -14.23
C ARG A 280 -11.76 -4.50 -13.89
N SER A 281 -11.12 -3.72 -14.74
CA SER A 281 -10.89 -2.28 -14.54
C SER A 281 -11.83 -1.41 -15.38
N LEU A 282 -12.67 -2.05 -16.22
CA LEU A 282 -13.71 -1.48 -17.06
C LEU A 282 -15.08 -1.97 -16.56
#